data_AF-A0A170UC90-F1
#
_entry.id   AF-A0A170UC90-F1
#
_cell.length_a   1.000
_cell.length_b   1.000
_cell.length_c   1.000
_cell.angle_alpha   90.00
_cell.angle_beta   90.00
_cell.angle_gamma   90.00
#
_symmetry.space_group_name_H-M   'P 1'
#
loop_
_entity.id
_entity.type
_entity.pdbx_description
1 polymer ?
#
loop_
_entity_poly.entity_id
_entity_poly.type
_entity_poly.pdbx_seq_one_letter_code
_entity_poly.pdbx_strand_id
1 'polypeptide(L)'
;MSLITTLARLEAVRAGRAQPATTVRHRHLSERPLVFVPLTTAGEAGAPLGALIGTDRHAPRLLAVPQPRDRDLRFAFLAELADVILPYIDSFADDVETSERTETDPETGRRVRVEVELCTNAPQLIVPSRAGIHFVRLLGRSMRFRRTAEQDPQAPHPAPPKVPLLGRWLTHFGERARVPGSSLLLALTDLLARHWTTGQSGLEDQHLGALLAWISPPEGVSGAQAALRAELARDADGQLECPPAGPATDPAFDNRLLAPAIERYDRARAALAAAEDGLQADERLGALTAAEHEIRALVEKCARPTWEKVWQGLELLRELPEGAHVEERWTRDRWSFTHHRDRVRAGEPPQPRHDDAVTAANKLAAREREQARLEAQEALDDPLVMAGRRLAGEAFAGEVTDVVMAYSEGKRPAPRPLVTVRTDDLPHLDERTRVYRSLDGKPQSAECVALEEDGAGGTLVVLRILDRMGRGREPAAGSVPEKGDRVCFTLFEHEPRGGARLPEPEQTPWTHGGPPEEESVPEAPDPVTEEDLL
;
A
#
# COMPACT_ATOMS: atom_id res chain seq x y z
N MET A 1 1.80 16.82 12.89
CA MET A 1 1.70 17.49 11.57
C MET A 1 2.85 18.46 11.47
N SER A 2 3.57 18.49 10.35
CA SER A 2 4.64 19.45 10.12
C SER A 2 4.08 20.85 9.84
N LEU A 3 4.94 21.86 9.95
CA LEU A 3 4.60 23.26 9.69
C LEU A 3 4.16 23.46 8.23
N ILE A 4 4.84 22.81 7.28
CA ILE A 4 4.51 22.87 5.84
C ILE A 4 3.15 22.25 5.55
N THR A 5 2.78 21.13 6.19
CA THR A 5 1.45 20.54 6.03
C THR A 5 0.36 21.46 6.56
N THR A 6 0.60 22.13 7.70
CA THR A 6 -0.35 23.11 8.25
C THR A 6 -0.53 24.30 7.32
N LEU A 7 0.56 24.81 6.75
CA LEU A 7 0.50 25.90 5.76
C LEU A 7 -0.28 25.46 4.51
N ALA A 8 0.04 24.31 3.93
CA ALA A 8 -0.65 23.78 2.75
C ALA A 8 -2.15 23.57 2.99
N ARG A 9 -2.57 23.14 4.19
CA ARG A 9 -3.99 23.06 4.59
C ARG A 9 -4.66 24.42 4.61
N LEU A 10 -4.03 25.44 5.20
CA LEU A 10 -4.55 26.81 5.22
C LEU A 10 -4.64 27.40 3.81
N GLU A 11 -3.64 27.14 2.97
CA GLU A 11 -3.64 27.54 1.57
C GLU A 11 -4.73 26.83 0.78
N ALA A 12 -4.98 25.55 1.05
CA ALA A 12 -6.07 24.81 0.41
C ALA A 12 -7.42 25.45 0.73
N VAL A 13 -7.67 25.77 2.01
CA VAL A 13 -8.89 26.47 2.44
C VAL A 13 -9.00 27.84 1.78
N ARG A 14 -7.92 28.62 1.76
CA ARG A 14 -7.90 29.97 1.14
C ARG A 14 -8.15 29.93 -0.36
N ALA A 15 -7.52 28.99 -1.07
CA ALA A 15 -7.66 28.83 -2.52
C ALA A 15 -8.96 28.13 -2.92
N GLY A 16 -9.63 27.46 -1.97
CA GLY A 16 -10.79 26.63 -2.24
C GLY A 16 -10.46 25.40 -3.10
N ARG A 17 -9.23 24.89 -3.05
CA ARG A 17 -8.77 23.70 -3.80
C ARG A 17 -7.56 23.07 -3.10
N ALA A 18 -7.40 21.76 -3.21
CA ALA A 18 -6.26 21.06 -2.62
C ALA A 18 -4.93 21.62 -3.15
N GLN A 19 -3.92 21.67 -2.29
CA GLN A 19 -2.56 22.05 -2.67
C GLN A 19 -1.73 20.80 -2.97
N PRO A 20 -0.87 20.80 -4.00
CA PRO A 20 0.10 19.74 -4.20
C PRO A 20 0.98 19.57 -2.95
N ALA A 21 1.06 18.36 -2.44
CA ALA A 21 1.98 17.98 -1.36
C ALA A 21 3.30 17.41 -1.92
N THR A 22 3.24 16.90 -3.16
CA THR A 22 4.38 16.33 -3.89
C THR A 22 4.31 16.78 -5.35
N THR A 23 5.46 16.76 -6.02
CA THR A 23 5.63 17.05 -7.45
C THR A 23 5.75 15.79 -8.29
N VAL A 24 6.15 14.67 -7.67
CA VAL A 24 6.26 13.36 -8.32
C VAL A 24 5.34 12.35 -7.63
N ARG A 25 5.05 11.26 -8.35
CA ARG A 25 4.36 10.09 -7.81
C ARG A 25 5.36 9.17 -7.12
N HIS A 26 5.10 8.85 -5.85
CA HIS A 26 5.99 8.02 -5.02
C HIS A 26 5.64 6.53 -4.94
N ARG A 27 4.64 6.09 -5.71
CA ARG A 27 4.23 4.69 -5.82
C ARG A 27 4.22 4.26 -7.27
N HIS A 28 4.49 2.98 -7.51
CA HIS A 28 4.32 2.40 -8.82
C HIS A 28 2.82 2.37 -9.14
N LEU A 29 2.44 2.72 -10.36
CA LEU A 29 1.10 2.46 -10.88
C LEU A 29 1.21 1.62 -12.14
N SER A 30 0.63 0.43 -12.07
CA SER A 30 0.51 -0.46 -13.21
C SER A 30 -0.30 0.20 -14.32
N GLU A 31 -0.01 -0.17 -15.56
CA GLU A 31 -0.86 0.17 -16.71
C GLU A 31 -2.24 -0.52 -16.59
N ARG A 32 -2.27 -1.73 -16.01
CA ARG A 32 -3.45 -2.58 -15.86
C ARG A 32 -3.71 -2.99 -14.39
N PRO A 33 -3.94 -2.04 -13.48
CA PRO A 33 -4.24 -2.36 -12.10
C PRO A 33 -5.58 -3.08 -12.00
N LEU A 34 -5.69 -4.07 -11.11
CA LEU A 34 -6.97 -4.71 -10.79
C LEU A 34 -7.69 -3.85 -9.75
N VAL A 35 -8.71 -3.12 -10.19
CA VAL A 35 -9.57 -2.35 -9.28
C VAL A 35 -10.59 -3.29 -8.64
N PHE A 36 -10.71 -3.21 -7.31
CA PHE A 36 -11.66 -3.99 -6.53
C PHE A 36 -12.46 -3.07 -5.60
N VAL A 37 -13.76 -2.90 -5.88
CA VAL A 37 -14.70 -2.10 -5.11
C VAL A 37 -15.65 -3.05 -4.36
N PRO A 38 -15.31 -3.48 -3.13
CA PRO A 38 -16.16 -4.38 -2.36
C PRO A 38 -17.33 -3.64 -1.71
N LEU A 39 -18.41 -4.37 -1.48
CA LEU A 39 -19.55 -3.98 -0.64
C LEU A 39 -19.87 -5.11 0.34
N THR A 40 -20.16 -4.75 1.59
CA THR A 40 -20.60 -5.66 2.66
C THR A 40 -21.95 -5.22 3.17
N THR A 41 -22.74 -6.17 3.67
CA THR A 41 -24.00 -5.82 4.34
C THR A 41 -23.75 -5.11 5.66
N ALA A 42 -24.62 -4.14 5.97
CA ALA A 42 -24.60 -3.50 7.28
C ALA A 42 -25.04 -4.50 8.38
N GLY A 43 -24.31 -4.49 9.50
CA GLY A 43 -24.68 -5.25 10.71
C GLY A 43 -24.16 -6.69 10.79
N GLU A 44 -23.56 -7.24 9.73
CA GLU A 44 -22.90 -8.55 9.75
C GLU A 44 -21.44 -8.41 9.31
N ALA A 45 -20.51 -8.68 10.22
CA ALA A 45 -19.10 -8.40 10.00
C ALA A 45 -18.53 -9.21 8.84
N GLY A 46 -18.30 -8.57 7.70
CA GLY A 46 -17.60 -9.14 6.54
C GLY A 46 -18.45 -9.97 5.59
N ALA A 47 -19.77 -10.07 5.79
CA ALA A 47 -20.65 -10.76 4.85
C ALA A 47 -20.69 -10.00 3.51
N PRO A 48 -20.19 -10.60 2.40
CA PRO A 48 -20.11 -9.93 1.11
C PRO A 48 -21.52 -9.69 0.57
N LEU A 49 -21.78 -8.44 0.17
CA LEU A 49 -22.97 -8.07 -0.58
C LEU A 49 -22.70 -8.14 -2.08
N GLY A 50 -21.52 -7.70 -2.49
CA GLY A 50 -21.12 -7.70 -3.89
C GLY A 50 -19.82 -6.94 -4.13
N ALA A 51 -19.41 -6.85 -5.38
CA ALA A 51 -18.26 -6.08 -5.79
C ALA A 51 -18.30 -5.70 -7.27
N LEU A 52 -17.72 -4.56 -7.62
CA LEU A 52 -17.22 -4.32 -8.97
C LEU A 52 -15.71 -4.61 -9.01
N ILE A 53 -15.28 -5.41 -9.98
CA ILE A 53 -13.89 -5.83 -10.12
C ILE A 53 -13.46 -5.86 -11.59
N GLY A 54 -12.23 -5.42 -11.88
CA GLY A 54 -11.68 -5.50 -13.23
C GLY A 54 -10.51 -4.57 -13.47
N THR A 55 -9.93 -4.67 -14.68
CA THR A 55 -8.82 -3.82 -15.15
C THR A 55 -9.25 -2.79 -16.18
N ASP A 56 -10.51 -2.83 -16.64
CA ASP A 56 -11.07 -1.92 -17.66
C ASP A 56 -12.15 -1.06 -17.02
N ARG A 57 -11.96 0.27 -17.04
CA ARG A 57 -12.91 1.26 -16.56
C ARG A 57 -14.32 1.07 -17.10
N HIS A 58 -14.46 0.74 -18.38
CA HIS A 58 -15.75 0.68 -19.06
C HIS A 58 -16.42 -0.69 -19.01
N ALA A 59 -15.71 -1.73 -18.53
CA ALA A 59 -16.20 -3.10 -18.48
C ALA A 59 -15.86 -3.80 -17.16
N PRO A 60 -16.29 -3.30 -15.99
CA PRO A 60 -16.14 -4.05 -14.75
C PRO A 60 -17.03 -5.29 -14.74
N ARG A 61 -16.54 -6.32 -14.06
CA ARG A 61 -17.34 -7.48 -13.69
C ARG A 61 -18.05 -7.20 -12.37
N LEU A 62 -19.37 -7.39 -12.39
CA LEU A 62 -20.22 -7.35 -11.21
C LEU A 62 -20.30 -8.74 -10.57
N LEU A 63 -20.06 -8.79 -9.27
CA LEU A 63 -20.36 -9.93 -8.40
C LEU A 63 -21.40 -9.47 -7.37
N ALA A 64 -22.42 -10.28 -7.08
CA ALA A 64 -23.46 -9.95 -6.11
C ALA A 64 -23.93 -11.19 -5.37
N VAL A 65 -24.31 -11.02 -4.11
CA VAL A 65 -24.86 -12.07 -3.24
C VAL A 65 -26.32 -11.73 -2.97
N PRO A 66 -27.28 -12.45 -3.60
CA PRO A 66 -28.71 -12.14 -3.46
C PRO A 66 -29.23 -12.26 -2.03
N GLN A 67 -28.68 -13.19 -1.24
CA GLN A 67 -29.00 -13.33 0.18
C GLN A 67 -27.68 -13.46 0.96
N PRO A 68 -27.13 -12.37 1.51
CA PRO A 68 -25.83 -12.35 2.20
C PRO A 68 -25.75 -13.23 3.46
N ARG A 69 -26.89 -13.64 4.02
CA ARG A 69 -26.97 -14.60 5.14
C ARG A 69 -26.89 -16.06 4.70
N ASP A 70 -27.04 -16.33 3.39
CA ASP A 70 -26.97 -17.67 2.85
C ASP A 70 -25.50 -18.06 2.59
N ARG A 71 -25.02 -19.04 3.35
CA ARG A 71 -23.64 -19.51 3.32
C ARG A 71 -23.21 -20.04 1.95
N ASP A 72 -24.10 -20.72 1.22
CA ASP A 72 -23.77 -21.29 -0.08
C ASP A 72 -23.59 -20.19 -1.12
N LEU A 73 -24.45 -19.16 -1.08
CA LEU A 73 -24.31 -17.97 -1.94
C LEU A 73 -23.04 -17.17 -1.61
N ARG A 74 -22.66 -17.05 -0.33
CA ARG A 74 -21.37 -16.44 0.06
C ARG A 74 -20.20 -17.22 -0.54
N PHE A 75 -20.21 -18.56 -0.47
CA PHE A 75 -19.15 -19.37 -1.07
C PHE A 75 -19.11 -19.27 -2.59
N ALA A 76 -20.27 -19.23 -3.25
CA ALA A 76 -20.35 -19.00 -4.69
C ALA A 76 -19.67 -17.67 -5.06
N PHE A 77 -19.95 -16.60 -4.32
CA PHE A 77 -19.27 -15.31 -4.51
C PHE A 77 -17.74 -15.41 -4.33
N LEU A 78 -17.25 -16.12 -3.31
CA LEU A 78 -15.80 -16.31 -3.11
C LEU A 78 -15.17 -17.11 -4.25
N ALA A 79 -15.89 -18.10 -4.78
CA ALA A 79 -15.46 -18.89 -5.93
C ALA A 79 -15.42 -18.06 -7.23
N GLU A 80 -16.41 -17.18 -7.45
CA GLU A 80 -16.43 -16.25 -8.58
C GLU A 80 -15.34 -15.17 -8.46
N LEU A 81 -15.08 -14.68 -7.24
CA LEU A 81 -13.98 -13.75 -6.97
C LEU A 81 -12.63 -14.40 -7.31
N ALA A 82 -12.45 -15.67 -6.94
CA ALA A 82 -11.26 -16.45 -7.32
C ALA A 82 -11.12 -16.59 -8.84
N ASP A 83 -12.22 -16.78 -9.57
CA ASP A 83 -12.22 -16.86 -11.04
C ASP A 83 -11.84 -15.53 -11.73
N VAL A 84 -11.85 -14.41 -11.01
CA VAL A 84 -11.38 -13.12 -11.53
C VAL A 84 -9.93 -12.86 -11.14
N ILE A 85 -9.62 -13.00 -9.85
CA ILE A 85 -8.33 -12.56 -9.30
C ILE A 85 -7.21 -13.52 -9.66
N LEU A 86 -7.45 -14.84 -9.61
CA LEU A 86 -6.38 -15.82 -9.87
C LEU A 86 -5.86 -15.74 -11.31
N PRO A 87 -6.71 -15.71 -12.36
CA PRO A 87 -6.21 -15.54 -13.73
C PRO A 87 -5.44 -14.23 -13.93
N TYR A 88 -5.83 -13.15 -13.24
CA TYR A 88 -5.06 -11.91 -13.26
C TYR A 88 -3.67 -12.09 -12.65
N ILE A 89 -3.57 -12.74 -11.49
CA ILE A 89 -2.28 -13.04 -10.83
C ILE A 89 -1.42 -13.95 -11.69
N ASP A 90 -2.00 -15.03 -12.22
CA ASP A 90 -1.30 -16.03 -13.02
C ASP A 90 -0.74 -15.42 -14.31
N SER A 91 -1.34 -14.35 -14.84
CA SER A 91 -0.81 -13.61 -16.00
C SER A 91 0.56 -12.97 -15.79
N PHE A 92 1.02 -12.85 -14.53
CA PHE A 92 2.37 -12.36 -14.18
C PHE A 92 3.32 -13.49 -13.74
N ALA A 93 2.82 -14.71 -13.56
CA ALA A 93 3.56 -15.77 -12.89
C ALA A 93 4.60 -16.44 -13.80
N ASP A 94 4.37 -16.48 -15.12
CA ASP A 94 5.24 -17.18 -16.07
C ASP A 94 6.20 -16.27 -16.85
N ASP A 95 5.94 -14.96 -16.88
CA ASP A 95 6.85 -14.01 -17.52
C ASP A 95 7.99 -13.64 -16.57
N VAL A 96 9.18 -14.17 -16.83
CA VAL A 96 10.35 -14.08 -15.95
C VAL A 96 11.59 -13.60 -16.70
N GLU A 97 12.46 -12.90 -15.97
CA GLU A 97 13.81 -12.54 -16.37
C GLU A 97 14.84 -13.15 -15.42
N THR A 98 16.05 -13.37 -15.92
CA THR A 98 17.17 -13.83 -15.09
C THR A 98 17.72 -12.67 -14.28
N SER A 99 17.81 -12.85 -12.96
CA SER A 99 18.46 -11.89 -12.07
C SER A 99 19.52 -12.58 -11.22
N GLU A 100 20.59 -11.86 -10.89
CA GLU A 100 21.60 -12.35 -9.96
C GLU A 100 21.18 -12.08 -8.52
N ARG A 101 21.20 -13.11 -7.68
CA ARG A 101 21.05 -12.99 -6.23
C ARG A 101 22.32 -13.48 -5.56
N THR A 102 22.74 -12.79 -4.50
CA THR A 102 23.83 -13.29 -3.65
C THR A 102 23.26 -14.16 -2.57
N GLU A 103 23.60 -15.45 -2.58
CA GLU A 103 23.22 -16.41 -1.56
C GLU A 103 24.46 -16.86 -0.80
N THR A 104 24.26 -17.26 0.46
CA THR A 104 25.33 -17.87 1.25
C THR A 104 25.28 -19.36 0.96
N ASP A 105 26.36 -19.87 0.36
CA ASP A 105 26.55 -21.29 0.11
C ASP A 105 26.50 -22.05 1.45
N PRO A 106 25.57 -23.00 1.62
CA PRO A 106 25.40 -23.73 2.87
C PRO A 106 26.59 -24.63 3.22
N GLU A 107 27.38 -25.07 2.24
CA GLU A 107 28.56 -25.92 2.48
C GLU A 107 29.81 -25.08 2.80
N THR A 108 30.01 -23.96 2.09
CA THR A 108 31.24 -23.17 2.22
C THR A 108 31.10 -21.92 3.08
N GLY A 109 29.87 -21.53 3.42
CA GLY A 109 29.54 -20.28 4.13
C GLY A 109 29.91 -19.01 3.34
N ARG A 110 30.30 -19.14 2.06
CA ARG A 110 30.71 -18.01 1.22
C ARG A 110 29.52 -17.44 0.46
N ARG A 111 29.59 -16.15 0.17
CA ARG A 111 28.60 -15.47 -0.67
C ARG A 111 28.88 -15.80 -2.14
N VAL A 112 27.99 -16.55 -2.77
CA VAL A 112 28.04 -16.93 -4.18
C VAL A 112 26.91 -16.20 -4.93
N ARG A 113 27.16 -15.85 -6.19
CA ARG A 113 26.12 -15.31 -7.08
C ARG A 113 25.41 -16.46 -7.75
N VAL A 114 24.11 -16.52 -7.57
CA VAL A 114 23.22 -17.53 -8.15
C VAL A 114 22.27 -16.80 -9.09
N GLU A 115 22.08 -17.36 -10.28
CA GLU A 115 21.03 -16.93 -11.19
C GLU A 115 19.69 -17.45 -10.67
N VAL A 116 18.75 -16.54 -10.46
CA VAL A 116 17.40 -16.88 -10.04
C VAL A 116 16.41 -16.21 -10.98
N GLU A 117 15.23 -16.80 -11.11
CA GLU A 117 14.13 -16.21 -11.86
C GLU A 117 13.51 -15.06 -11.06
N LEU A 118 13.24 -13.96 -11.74
CA LEU A 118 12.47 -12.82 -11.23
C LEU A 118 11.31 -12.57 -12.18
N CYS A 119 10.08 -12.49 -11.68
CA CYS A 119 8.94 -12.08 -12.51
C CYS A 119 9.22 -10.70 -13.12
N THR A 120 9.03 -10.54 -14.43
CA THR A 120 9.24 -9.27 -15.14
C THR A 120 8.37 -8.15 -14.56
N ASN A 121 7.21 -8.50 -14.02
CA ASN A 121 6.28 -7.59 -13.38
C ASN A 121 5.50 -8.30 -12.25
N ALA A 122 4.63 -7.56 -11.54
CA ALA A 122 3.82 -8.11 -10.46
C ALA A 122 2.37 -7.56 -10.50
N PRO A 123 1.38 -8.33 -10.00
CA PRO A 123 0.00 -7.88 -9.91
C PRO A 123 -0.14 -6.70 -8.93
N GLN A 124 -0.94 -5.70 -9.32
CA GLN A 124 -1.29 -4.56 -8.46
C GLN A 124 -2.81 -4.49 -8.25
N LEU A 125 -3.23 -4.50 -6.99
CA LEU A 125 -4.62 -4.35 -6.59
C LEU A 125 -4.86 -2.94 -6.06
N ILE A 126 -5.93 -2.30 -6.53
CA ILE A 126 -6.37 -0.99 -6.06
C ILE A 126 -7.75 -1.12 -5.42
N VAL A 127 -7.87 -0.66 -4.18
CA VAL A 127 -9.15 -0.53 -3.47
C VAL A 127 -9.46 0.94 -3.22
N PRO A 128 -10.74 1.34 -3.08
CA PRO A 128 -11.08 2.77 -2.97
C PRO A 128 -10.51 3.42 -1.71
N SER A 129 -10.56 2.72 -0.57
CA SER A 129 -10.23 3.26 0.74
C SER A 129 -9.48 2.25 1.62
N ARG A 130 -8.97 2.70 2.78
CA ARG A 130 -8.33 1.81 3.78
C ARG A 130 -9.23 0.65 4.19
N ALA A 131 -10.53 0.88 4.28
CA ALA A 131 -11.48 -0.15 4.65
C ALA A 131 -11.51 -1.29 3.61
N GLY A 132 -11.25 -1.00 2.33
CA GLY A 132 -11.04 -2.02 1.31
C GLY A 132 -9.80 -2.90 1.56
N ILE A 133 -8.70 -2.33 2.07
CA ILE A 133 -7.51 -3.12 2.46
C ILE A 133 -7.86 -4.05 3.62
N HIS A 134 -8.59 -3.54 4.62
CA HIS A 134 -9.06 -4.35 5.73
C HIS A 134 -9.96 -5.51 5.26
N PHE A 135 -10.84 -5.25 4.30
CA PHE A 135 -11.69 -6.28 3.72
C PHE A 135 -10.89 -7.35 2.97
N VAL A 136 -9.91 -6.97 2.14
CA VAL A 136 -9.00 -7.93 1.47
C VAL A 136 -8.26 -8.81 2.49
N ARG A 137 -7.79 -8.23 3.59
CA ARG A 137 -7.15 -8.99 4.68
C ARG A 137 -8.10 -9.96 5.37
N LEU A 138 -9.34 -9.54 5.59
CA LEU A 138 -10.39 -10.40 6.17
C LEU A 138 -10.69 -11.59 5.26
N LEU A 139 -10.85 -11.36 3.95
CA LEU A 139 -11.02 -12.43 2.95
C LEU A 139 -9.84 -13.40 2.98
N GLY A 140 -8.61 -12.89 2.94
CA GLY A 140 -7.39 -13.71 3.03
C GLY A 140 -7.39 -14.62 4.27
N ARG A 141 -7.77 -14.09 5.43
CA ARG A 141 -7.88 -14.84 6.70
C ARG A 141 -8.96 -15.92 6.66
N SER A 142 -10.16 -15.57 6.19
CA SER A 142 -11.31 -16.48 6.17
C SER A 142 -11.21 -17.62 5.15
N MET A 143 -10.40 -17.44 4.10
CA MET A 143 -10.32 -18.38 2.98
C MET A 143 -9.12 -19.32 3.05
N ARG A 144 -7.94 -18.86 3.51
CA ARG A 144 -6.66 -19.58 3.29
C ARG A 144 -6.55 -20.97 3.91
N PHE A 145 -7.36 -21.28 4.93
CA PHE A 145 -7.37 -22.57 5.63
C PHE A 145 -8.63 -23.41 5.35
N ARG A 146 -9.48 -22.99 4.41
CA ARG A 146 -10.67 -23.77 4.06
C ARG A 146 -10.24 -25.10 3.42
N ARG A 147 -10.81 -26.20 3.92
CA ARG A 147 -10.50 -27.55 3.45
C ARG A 147 -11.22 -27.82 2.14
N THR A 148 -10.50 -28.43 1.21
CA THR A 148 -11.02 -28.89 -0.07
C THR A 148 -11.55 -30.33 0.04
N ALA A 149 -12.33 -30.76 -0.95
CA ALA A 149 -12.87 -32.12 -0.99
C ALA A 149 -11.76 -33.19 -1.06
N GLU A 150 -10.60 -32.85 -1.63
CA GLU A 150 -9.43 -33.75 -1.69
C GLU A 150 -8.77 -33.93 -0.32
N GLN A 151 -8.75 -32.87 0.49
CA GLN A 151 -8.11 -32.87 1.81
C GLN A 151 -9.01 -33.48 2.88
N ASP A 152 -10.32 -33.27 2.78
CA ASP A 152 -11.31 -33.78 3.74
C ASP A 152 -12.60 -34.12 3.00
N PRO A 153 -12.68 -35.33 2.40
CA PRO A 153 -13.87 -35.77 1.65
C PRO A 153 -15.14 -35.88 2.50
N GLN A 154 -15.00 -35.94 3.83
CA GLN A 154 -16.11 -36.06 4.77
C GLN A 154 -16.58 -34.69 5.30
N ALA A 155 -15.90 -33.59 4.92
CA ALA A 155 -16.33 -32.25 5.27
C ALA A 155 -17.73 -31.97 4.69
N PRO A 156 -18.70 -31.47 5.49
CA PRO A 156 -20.07 -31.25 5.01
C PRO A 156 -20.19 -30.25 3.84
N HIS A 157 -19.24 -29.31 3.74
CA HIS A 157 -19.19 -28.28 2.69
C HIS A 157 -17.73 -28.01 2.30
N PRO A 158 -17.11 -28.86 1.45
CA PRO A 158 -15.73 -28.66 1.03
C PRO A 158 -15.61 -27.44 0.11
N ALA A 159 -14.58 -26.62 0.30
CA ALA A 159 -14.35 -25.46 -0.55
C ALA A 159 -13.72 -25.87 -1.90
N PRO A 160 -14.08 -25.22 -3.02
CA PRO A 160 -13.36 -25.38 -4.28
C PRO A 160 -11.88 -25.02 -4.12
N PRO A 161 -10.91 -25.76 -4.70
CA PRO A 161 -9.46 -25.53 -4.48
C PRO A 161 -8.97 -24.09 -4.75
N LYS A 162 -9.61 -23.38 -5.68
CA LYS A 162 -9.33 -21.97 -5.98
C LYS A 162 -9.61 -21.00 -4.82
N VAL A 163 -10.53 -21.34 -3.91
CA VAL A 163 -10.90 -20.49 -2.77
C VAL A 163 -9.76 -20.38 -1.75
N PRO A 164 -9.21 -21.47 -1.18
CA PRO A 164 -8.07 -21.36 -0.28
C PRO A 164 -6.81 -20.83 -0.97
N LEU A 165 -6.61 -21.12 -2.27
CA LEU A 165 -5.52 -20.54 -3.05
C LEU A 165 -5.63 -19.01 -3.13
N LEU A 166 -6.81 -18.47 -3.45
CA LEU A 166 -7.05 -17.03 -3.40
C LEU A 166 -6.81 -16.48 -1.99
N GLY A 167 -7.23 -17.19 -0.95
CA GLY A 167 -6.98 -16.80 0.45
C GLY A 167 -5.49 -16.60 0.76
N ARG A 168 -4.61 -17.47 0.24
CA ARG A 168 -3.15 -17.35 0.38
C ARG A 168 -2.61 -16.09 -0.31
N TRP A 169 -3.08 -15.80 -1.52
CA TRP A 169 -2.70 -14.60 -2.27
C TRP A 169 -3.18 -13.32 -1.61
N LEU A 170 -4.46 -13.23 -1.21
CA LEU A 170 -5.00 -12.06 -0.51
C LEU A 170 -4.31 -11.83 0.84
N THR A 171 -3.88 -12.90 1.52
CA THR A 171 -3.04 -12.80 2.71
C THR A 171 -1.69 -12.16 2.37
N HIS A 172 -1.04 -12.56 1.29
CA HIS A 172 0.20 -11.91 0.83
C HIS A 172 -0.01 -10.42 0.52
N PHE A 173 -0.98 -10.07 -0.32
CA PHE A 173 -1.28 -8.66 -0.61
C PHE A 173 -1.59 -7.85 0.65
N GLY A 174 -2.35 -8.43 1.58
CA GLY A 174 -2.67 -7.85 2.88
C GLY A 174 -1.44 -7.62 3.76
N GLU A 175 -0.46 -8.53 3.75
CA GLU A 175 0.83 -8.34 4.42
C GLU A 175 1.64 -7.22 3.77
N ARG A 176 1.64 -7.17 2.44
CA ARG A 176 2.40 -6.18 1.64
C ARG A 176 1.84 -4.78 1.76
N ALA A 177 0.53 -4.61 1.90
CA ALA A 177 -0.09 -3.31 2.23
C ALA A 177 0.41 -2.70 3.56
N ARG A 178 0.98 -3.50 4.46
CA ARG A 178 1.59 -3.02 5.72
C ARG A 178 3.07 -2.70 5.61
N VAL A 179 3.69 -2.97 4.46
CA VAL A 179 5.11 -2.66 4.20
C VAL A 179 5.19 -1.28 3.55
N PRO A 180 5.82 -0.29 4.21
CA PRO A 180 5.98 1.04 3.65
C PRO A 180 6.65 0.99 2.27
N GLY A 181 6.11 1.75 1.32
CA GLY A 181 6.62 1.84 -0.04
C GLY A 181 6.16 0.73 -0.98
N SER A 182 5.54 -0.34 -0.47
CA SER A 182 4.94 -1.36 -1.31
C SER A 182 3.78 -0.79 -2.12
N SER A 183 3.65 -1.27 -3.36
CA SER A 183 2.65 -0.88 -4.35
C SER A 183 1.77 -2.05 -4.80
N LEU A 184 1.86 -3.24 -4.16
CA LEU A 184 1.07 -4.42 -4.56
C LEU A 184 -0.42 -4.32 -4.20
N LEU A 185 -0.76 -3.66 -3.09
CA LEU A 185 -2.14 -3.38 -2.68
C LEU A 185 -2.22 -1.97 -2.11
N LEU A 186 -2.96 -1.09 -2.78
CA LEU A 186 -3.06 0.33 -2.45
C LEU A 186 -4.51 0.76 -2.22
N ALA A 187 -4.72 1.59 -1.20
CA ALA A 187 -5.95 2.35 -1.03
C ALA A 187 -5.81 3.67 -1.80
N LEU A 188 -6.77 3.96 -2.68
CA LEU A 188 -6.70 5.16 -3.50
C LEU A 188 -6.80 6.44 -2.65
N THR A 189 -7.64 6.48 -1.62
CA THR A 189 -7.73 7.64 -0.69
C THR A 189 -6.38 7.96 -0.07
N ASP A 190 -5.64 6.95 0.39
CA ASP A 190 -4.31 7.13 0.96
C ASP A 190 -3.29 7.59 -0.07
N LEU A 191 -3.40 7.09 -1.30
CA LEU A 191 -2.51 7.49 -2.36
C LEU A 191 -2.75 8.94 -2.76
N LEU A 192 -4.00 9.35 -2.95
CA LEU A 192 -4.36 10.74 -3.25
C LEU A 192 -3.97 11.69 -2.09
N ALA A 193 -4.29 11.35 -0.84
CA ALA A 193 -3.97 12.18 0.32
C ALA A 193 -2.46 12.33 0.58
N ARG A 194 -1.61 11.48 -0.01
CA ARG A 194 -0.16 11.66 -0.02
C ARG A 194 0.32 12.73 -1.00
N HIS A 195 -0.39 12.93 -2.11
CA HIS A 195 0.04 13.82 -3.20
C HIS A 195 -0.68 15.17 -3.16
N TRP A 196 -1.84 15.25 -2.50
CA TRP A 196 -2.61 16.49 -2.35
C TRP A 196 -3.00 16.73 -0.88
N THR A 197 -2.80 17.95 -0.42
CA THR A 197 -3.26 18.44 0.87
C THR A 197 -4.60 19.15 0.71
N THR A 198 -5.65 18.62 1.34
CA THR A 198 -6.99 19.22 1.37
C THR A 198 -7.15 20.17 2.57
N GLY A 199 -8.25 20.92 2.61
CA GLY A 199 -8.68 21.64 3.81
C GLY A 199 -9.36 20.76 4.86
N GLN A 200 -9.52 19.46 4.61
CA GLN A 200 -10.27 18.54 5.45
C GLN A 200 -9.37 17.80 6.45
N SER A 201 -9.97 17.14 7.43
CA SER A 201 -9.29 16.18 8.29
C SER A 201 -8.94 14.90 7.51
N GLY A 202 -7.93 14.17 7.99
CA GLY A 202 -7.57 12.88 7.36
C GLY A 202 -8.65 11.80 7.46
N LEU A 203 -9.64 11.98 8.34
CA LEU A 203 -10.82 11.11 8.41
C LEU A 203 -11.77 11.39 7.26
N GLU A 204 -12.06 12.67 6.99
CA GLU A 204 -12.89 13.11 5.86
C GLU A 204 -12.24 12.75 4.51
N ASP A 205 -10.90 12.80 4.42
CA ASP A 205 -10.17 12.35 3.22
C ASP A 205 -10.41 10.86 2.88
N GLN A 206 -10.95 10.04 3.80
CA GLN A 206 -11.35 8.66 3.48
C GLN A 206 -12.65 8.58 2.66
N HIS A 207 -13.39 9.67 2.54
CA HIS A 207 -14.51 9.77 1.60
C HIS A 207 -13.98 10.13 0.20
N LEU A 208 -13.75 9.12 -0.65
CA LEU A 208 -13.10 9.29 -1.96
C LEU A 208 -13.71 10.40 -2.83
N GLY A 209 -15.04 10.54 -2.83
CA GLY A 209 -15.71 11.60 -3.58
C GLY A 209 -15.44 13.01 -3.05
N ALA A 210 -15.31 13.16 -1.74
CA ALA A 210 -15.00 14.44 -1.11
C ALA A 210 -13.54 14.83 -1.38
N LEU A 211 -12.63 13.85 -1.24
CA LEU A 211 -11.21 14.03 -1.55
C LEU A 211 -10.99 14.46 -3.01
N LEU A 212 -11.63 13.77 -3.97
CA LEU A 212 -11.54 14.15 -5.38
C LEU A 212 -12.17 15.52 -5.66
N ALA A 213 -13.24 15.88 -4.96
CA ALA A 213 -13.86 17.19 -5.09
C ALA A 213 -12.95 18.33 -4.58
N TRP A 214 -12.04 18.06 -3.64
CA TRP A 214 -10.99 19.00 -3.25
C TRP A 214 -9.87 19.11 -4.28
N ILE A 215 -9.45 17.98 -4.86
CA ILE A 215 -8.34 17.94 -5.83
C ILE A 215 -8.76 18.58 -7.16
N SER A 216 -9.93 18.18 -7.67
CA SER A 216 -10.48 18.67 -8.93
C SER A 216 -11.94 19.12 -8.78
N PRO A 217 -12.19 20.25 -8.07
CA PRO A 217 -13.52 20.83 -7.96
C PRO A 217 -14.07 21.26 -9.33
N PRO A 218 -15.39 21.17 -9.53
CA PRO A 218 -16.06 21.80 -10.67
C PRO A 218 -15.77 23.30 -10.76
N GLU A 219 -15.81 23.84 -11.97
CA GLU A 219 -15.57 25.27 -12.21
C GLU A 219 -16.56 26.14 -11.42
N GLY A 220 -16.04 27.20 -10.77
CA GLY A 220 -16.83 28.15 -10.01
C GLY A 220 -17.30 27.67 -8.63
N VAL A 221 -16.95 26.45 -8.20
CA VAL A 221 -17.32 25.89 -6.89
C VAL A 221 -16.05 25.62 -6.09
N SER A 222 -16.03 25.95 -4.80
CA SER A 222 -14.88 25.62 -3.95
C SER A 222 -14.85 24.12 -3.63
N GLY A 223 -13.66 23.58 -3.39
CA GLY A 223 -13.46 22.20 -2.95
C GLY A 223 -14.29 21.85 -1.72
N ALA A 224 -14.40 22.77 -0.75
CA ALA A 224 -15.26 22.59 0.43
C ALA A 224 -16.74 22.43 0.07
N GLN A 225 -17.27 23.26 -0.84
CA GLN A 225 -18.67 23.18 -1.28
C GLN A 225 -18.92 21.91 -2.10
N ALA A 226 -17.99 21.53 -2.97
CA ALA A 226 -18.08 20.33 -3.79
C ALA A 226 -17.97 19.05 -2.94
N ALA A 227 -17.09 19.03 -1.94
CA ALA A 227 -16.96 17.94 -0.98
C ALA A 227 -18.22 17.76 -0.13
N LEU A 228 -18.77 18.86 0.41
CA LEU A 228 -20.03 18.84 1.16
C LEU A 228 -21.18 18.30 0.29
N ARG A 229 -21.23 18.69 -0.99
CA ARG A 229 -22.20 18.12 -1.94
C ARG A 229 -21.97 16.63 -2.13
N ALA A 230 -20.73 16.18 -2.32
CA ALA A 230 -20.43 14.75 -2.45
C ALA A 230 -20.87 13.95 -1.21
N GLU A 231 -20.77 14.51 -0.01
CA GLU A 231 -21.15 13.83 1.23
C GLU A 231 -22.67 13.79 1.45
N LEU A 232 -23.40 14.82 1.02
CA LEU A 232 -24.81 15.04 1.41
C LEU A 232 -25.82 14.93 0.28
N ALA A 233 -25.41 15.07 -0.98
CA ALA A 233 -26.35 15.08 -2.10
C ALA A 233 -27.07 13.74 -2.21
N ARG A 234 -28.40 13.81 -2.28
CA ARG A 234 -29.27 12.66 -2.45
C ARG A 234 -30.17 12.86 -3.66
N ASP A 235 -30.42 11.77 -4.37
CA ASP A 235 -31.37 11.74 -5.47
C ASP A 235 -32.84 11.87 -4.99
N ALA A 236 -33.78 11.88 -5.93
CA ALA A 236 -35.20 11.99 -5.64
C ALA A 236 -35.74 10.83 -4.78
N ASP A 237 -35.07 9.67 -4.79
CA ASP A 237 -35.41 8.48 -4.01
C ASP A 237 -34.71 8.48 -2.63
N GLY A 238 -34.00 9.57 -2.31
CA GLY A 238 -33.29 9.76 -1.05
C GLY A 238 -32.01 8.94 -0.93
N GLN A 239 -31.41 8.49 -2.04
CA GLN A 239 -30.15 7.74 -2.06
C GLN A 239 -28.97 8.69 -2.27
N LEU A 240 -27.82 8.41 -1.64
CA LEU A 240 -26.62 9.22 -1.86
C LEU A 240 -26.16 9.16 -3.32
N GLU A 241 -25.90 10.32 -3.92
CA GLU A 241 -25.32 10.41 -5.27
C GLU A 241 -23.85 9.94 -5.30
N CYS A 242 -23.16 10.10 -4.17
CA CYS A 242 -21.83 9.56 -3.94
C CYS A 242 -21.86 8.69 -2.68
N PRO A 243 -22.15 7.39 -2.81
CA PRO A 243 -22.08 6.45 -1.70
C PRO A 243 -20.67 6.40 -1.08
N PRO A 244 -20.55 5.94 0.18
CA PRO A 244 -19.26 5.68 0.79
C PRO A 244 -18.39 4.77 -0.09
N ALA A 245 -17.07 5.01 -0.06
CA ALA A 245 -16.11 4.32 -0.91
C ALA A 245 -15.78 2.90 -0.41
N GLY A 246 -16.81 2.09 -0.14
CA GLY A 246 -16.78 0.69 0.32
C GLY A 246 -15.93 0.42 1.57
N PRO A 247 -16.07 -0.76 2.19
CA PRO A 247 -17.06 -1.79 1.94
C PRO A 247 -18.43 -1.48 2.54
N ALA A 248 -18.55 -0.48 3.41
CA ALA A 248 -19.83 -0.08 4.00
C ALA A 248 -20.78 0.57 2.97
N THR A 249 -22.08 0.35 3.14
CA THR A 249 -23.17 0.94 2.37
C THR A 249 -23.90 2.03 3.17
N ASP A 250 -24.71 2.84 2.47
CA ASP A 250 -25.57 3.85 3.10
C ASP A 250 -26.78 3.17 3.78
N PRO A 251 -27.09 3.46 5.05
CA PRO A 251 -28.25 2.87 5.72
C PRO A 251 -29.59 3.11 5.00
N ALA A 252 -29.75 4.20 4.25
CA ALA A 252 -30.96 4.42 3.46
C ALA A 252 -31.06 3.46 2.28
N PHE A 253 -29.94 3.11 1.64
CA PHE A 253 -29.87 2.07 0.61
C PHE A 253 -30.23 0.71 1.19
N ASP A 254 -29.62 0.35 2.33
CA ASP A 254 -29.84 -0.96 2.96
C ASP A 254 -31.32 -1.15 3.35
N ASN A 255 -31.89 -0.17 4.06
CA ASN A 255 -33.24 -0.30 4.62
C ASN A 255 -34.36 -0.10 3.60
N ARG A 256 -34.19 0.80 2.62
CA ARG A 256 -35.29 1.19 1.71
C ARG A 256 -35.26 0.45 0.39
N LEU A 257 -34.09 0.01 -0.08
CA LEU A 257 -33.93 -0.63 -1.38
C LEU A 257 -33.52 -2.09 -1.23
N LEU A 258 -32.40 -2.35 -0.56
CA LEU A 258 -31.81 -3.69 -0.51
C LEU A 258 -32.67 -4.66 0.30
N ALA A 259 -33.06 -4.33 1.53
CA ALA A 259 -33.85 -5.22 2.38
C ALA A 259 -35.18 -5.65 1.72
N PRO A 260 -35.99 -4.73 1.13
CA PRO A 260 -37.19 -5.14 0.39
C PRO A 260 -36.90 -6.02 -0.84
N ALA A 261 -35.78 -5.82 -1.53
CA ALA A 261 -35.38 -6.65 -2.66
C ALA A 261 -34.98 -8.07 -2.21
N ILE A 262 -34.24 -8.18 -1.11
CA ILE A 262 -33.92 -9.46 -0.46
C ILE A 262 -35.20 -10.19 -0.03
N GLU A 263 -36.17 -9.49 0.57
CA GLU A 263 -37.47 -10.11 0.93
C GLU A 263 -38.23 -10.62 -0.30
N ARG A 264 -38.19 -9.91 -1.43
CA ARG A 264 -38.77 -10.37 -2.69
C ARG A 264 -38.06 -11.62 -3.20
N TYR A 265 -36.73 -11.64 -3.15
CA TYR A 265 -35.92 -12.80 -3.51
C TYR A 265 -36.24 -14.01 -2.63
N ASP A 266 -36.31 -13.85 -1.32
CA ASP A 266 -36.64 -14.92 -0.38
C ASP A 266 -38.05 -15.48 -0.62
N ARG A 267 -39.04 -14.61 -0.88
CA ARG A 267 -40.40 -15.04 -1.25
C ARG A 267 -40.41 -15.81 -2.57
N ALA A 268 -39.69 -15.33 -3.58
CA ALA A 268 -39.61 -16.00 -4.87
C ALA A 268 -38.93 -17.39 -4.75
N ARG A 269 -37.86 -17.48 -3.95
CA ARG A 269 -37.15 -18.73 -3.67
C ARG A 269 -38.04 -19.73 -2.93
N ALA A 270 -38.77 -19.28 -1.90
CA ALA A 270 -39.71 -20.13 -1.17
C ALA A 270 -40.85 -20.61 -2.07
N ALA A 271 -41.38 -19.72 -2.94
CA ALA A 271 -42.40 -20.10 -3.91
C ALA A 271 -41.88 -21.16 -4.88
N LEU A 272 -40.68 -20.99 -5.47
CA LEU A 272 -40.08 -21.98 -6.37
C LEU A 272 -39.93 -23.35 -5.68
N ALA A 273 -39.45 -23.37 -4.43
CA ALA A 273 -39.31 -24.61 -3.67
C ALA A 273 -40.64 -25.32 -3.41
N ALA A 274 -41.76 -24.58 -3.38
CA ALA A 274 -43.11 -25.11 -3.18
C ALA A 274 -43.85 -25.41 -4.50
N ALA A 275 -43.18 -25.47 -5.66
CA ALA A 275 -43.82 -25.79 -6.94
C ALA A 275 -44.19 -27.29 -7.01
N GLU A 276 -45.43 -27.59 -7.37
CA GLU A 276 -45.94 -28.97 -7.44
C GLU A 276 -45.84 -29.58 -8.86
N ASP A 277 -45.71 -28.73 -9.88
CA ASP A 277 -45.59 -29.14 -11.27
C ASP A 277 -44.54 -28.31 -12.04
N GLY A 278 -44.17 -28.79 -13.23
CA GLY A 278 -43.11 -28.19 -14.04
C GLY A 278 -43.47 -26.82 -14.66
N LEU A 279 -44.76 -26.55 -14.91
CA LEU A 279 -45.20 -25.26 -15.46
C LEU A 279 -45.12 -24.17 -14.38
N GLN A 280 -45.55 -24.49 -13.16
CA GLN A 280 -45.42 -23.61 -12.01
C GLN A 280 -43.95 -23.38 -11.64
N ALA A 281 -43.10 -24.41 -11.74
CA ALA A 281 -41.67 -24.29 -11.47
C ALA A 281 -40.99 -23.32 -12.46
N ASP A 282 -41.34 -23.37 -13.75
CA ASP A 282 -40.78 -22.49 -14.78
C ASP A 282 -41.16 -21.02 -14.56
N GLU A 283 -42.44 -20.75 -14.31
CA GLU A 283 -42.92 -19.39 -14.00
C GLU A 283 -42.24 -18.83 -12.74
N ARG A 284 -42.15 -19.63 -11.67
CA ARG A 284 -41.54 -19.23 -10.40
C ARG A 284 -40.02 -19.07 -10.52
N LEU A 285 -39.36 -19.85 -11.38
CA LEU A 285 -37.96 -19.66 -11.71
C LEU A 285 -37.74 -18.30 -12.38
N GLY A 286 -38.60 -17.93 -13.33
CA GLY A 286 -38.57 -16.59 -13.94
C GLY A 286 -38.70 -15.46 -12.91
N ALA A 287 -39.60 -15.62 -11.93
CA ALA A 287 -39.76 -14.65 -10.84
C ALA A 287 -38.52 -14.57 -9.93
N LEU A 288 -37.89 -15.72 -9.62
CA LEU A 288 -36.64 -15.76 -8.85
C LEU A 288 -35.49 -15.07 -9.58
N THR A 289 -35.31 -15.37 -10.88
CA THR A 289 -34.29 -14.72 -11.72
C THR A 289 -34.51 -13.21 -11.81
N ALA A 290 -35.77 -12.76 -11.91
CA ALA A 290 -36.07 -11.33 -11.90
C ALA A 290 -35.69 -10.65 -10.58
N ALA A 291 -35.97 -11.29 -9.44
CA ALA A 291 -35.58 -10.79 -8.12
C ALA A 291 -34.05 -10.77 -7.93
N GLU A 292 -33.33 -11.78 -8.44
CA GLU A 292 -31.87 -11.79 -8.45
C GLU A 292 -31.29 -10.64 -9.29
N HIS A 293 -31.83 -10.42 -10.50
CA HIS A 293 -31.43 -9.33 -11.36
C HIS A 293 -31.69 -7.95 -10.73
N GLU A 294 -32.79 -7.80 -9.99
CA GLU A 294 -33.07 -6.58 -9.24
C GLU A 294 -31.97 -6.28 -8.21
N ILE A 295 -31.58 -7.28 -7.41
CA ILE A 295 -30.51 -7.11 -6.41
C ILE A 295 -29.17 -6.79 -7.09
N ARG A 296 -28.82 -7.50 -8.17
CA ARG A 296 -27.63 -7.21 -8.98
C ARG A 296 -27.61 -5.76 -9.46
N ALA A 297 -28.72 -5.27 -10.00
CA ALA A 297 -28.85 -3.89 -10.47
C ALA A 297 -28.70 -2.87 -9.33
N LEU A 298 -29.22 -3.15 -8.13
CA LEU A 298 -29.05 -2.30 -6.95
C LEU A 298 -27.59 -2.24 -6.49
N VAL A 299 -26.93 -3.40 -6.39
CA VAL A 299 -25.50 -3.49 -6.02
C VAL A 299 -24.64 -2.74 -7.03
N GLU A 300 -24.91 -2.92 -8.33
CA GLU A 300 -24.21 -2.20 -9.39
C GLU A 300 -24.43 -0.68 -9.30
N LYS A 301 -25.68 -0.22 -9.17
CA LYS A 301 -26.01 1.20 -9.03
C LYS A 301 -25.29 1.81 -7.82
N CYS A 302 -25.17 1.07 -6.72
CA CYS A 302 -24.46 1.50 -5.51
C CYS A 302 -22.93 1.58 -5.69
N ALA A 303 -22.31 0.56 -6.32
CA ALA A 303 -20.87 0.49 -6.47
C ALA A 303 -20.31 1.36 -7.61
N ARG A 304 -21.12 1.62 -8.65
CA ARG A 304 -20.71 2.32 -9.88
C ARG A 304 -20.11 3.71 -9.64
N PRO A 305 -20.67 4.59 -8.79
CA PRO A 305 -20.08 5.91 -8.55
C PRO A 305 -18.69 5.83 -7.91
N THR A 306 -18.43 4.83 -7.06
CA THR A 306 -17.12 4.60 -6.45
C THR A 306 -16.13 4.05 -7.49
N TRP A 307 -16.58 3.13 -8.35
CA TRP A 307 -15.79 2.60 -9.46
C TRP A 307 -15.26 3.71 -10.37
N GLU A 308 -16.13 4.62 -10.84
CA GLU A 308 -15.71 5.73 -11.71
C GLU A 308 -14.73 6.68 -11.01
N LYS A 309 -14.96 6.97 -9.72
CA LYS A 309 -14.05 7.80 -8.91
C LYS A 309 -12.69 7.15 -8.72
N VAL A 310 -12.62 5.81 -8.62
CA VAL A 310 -11.34 5.12 -8.53
C VAL A 310 -10.51 5.38 -9.78
N TRP A 311 -11.11 5.21 -10.96
CA TRP A 311 -10.43 5.47 -12.22
C TRP A 311 -10.06 6.94 -12.41
N GLN A 312 -10.93 7.87 -12.03
CA GLN A 312 -10.63 9.30 -12.04
C GLN A 312 -9.39 9.63 -11.16
N GLY A 313 -9.31 9.05 -9.96
CA GLY A 313 -8.14 9.25 -9.09
C GLY A 313 -6.86 8.66 -9.67
N LEU A 314 -6.94 7.49 -10.32
CA LEU A 314 -5.81 6.89 -11.01
C LEU A 314 -5.35 7.73 -12.21
N GLU A 315 -6.27 8.36 -12.95
CA GLU A 315 -5.95 9.30 -14.03
C GLU A 315 -5.16 10.50 -13.49
N LEU A 316 -5.64 11.14 -12.42
CA LEU A 316 -4.92 12.27 -11.77
C LEU A 316 -3.51 11.88 -11.30
N LEU A 317 -3.33 10.68 -10.76
CA LEU A 317 -2.02 10.19 -10.32
C LEU A 317 -1.09 9.85 -11.49
N ARG A 318 -1.63 9.51 -12.66
CA ARG A 318 -0.86 9.24 -13.88
C ARG A 318 -0.35 10.51 -14.55
N GLU A 319 -0.96 11.66 -14.27
CA GLU A 319 -0.46 12.97 -14.71
C GLU A 319 0.83 13.39 -14.00
N LEU A 320 1.13 12.80 -12.83
CA LEU A 320 2.35 13.07 -12.09
C LEU A 320 3.53 12.26 -12.66
N PRO A 321 4.70 12.88 -12.86
CA PRO A 321 5.92 12.14 -13.21
C PRO A 321 6.29 11.16 -12.10
N GLU A 322 6.88 10.03 -12.48
CA GLU A 322 7.31 9.00 -11.53
C GLU A 322 8.59 9.41 -10.79
N GLY A 323 8.63 9.21 -9.47
CA GLY A 323 9.82 9.50 -8.64
C GLY A 323 10.97 8.54 -8.94
N ALA A 324 12.21 9.03 -8.81
CA ALA A 324 13.40 8.31 -9.27
C ALA A 324 13.63 6.95 -8.58
N HIS A 325 13.22 6.80 -7.31
CA HIS A 325 13.37 5.53 -6.58
C HIS A 325 12.13 4.62 -6.63
N VAL A 326 11.09 4.97 -7.39
CA VAL A 326 9.88 4.12 -7.49
C VAL A 326 10.21 2.76 -8.09
N GLU A 327 11.01 2.71 -9.15
CA GLU A 327 11.38 1.46 -9.84
C GLU A 327 12.19 0.51 -8.94
N GLU A 328 13.08 1.06 -8.09
CA GLU A 328 13.82 0.26 -7.11
C GLU A 328 12.87 -0.40 -6.10
N ARG A 329 11.88 0.36 -5.60
CA ARG A 329 10.87 -0.17 -4.68
C ARG A 329 9.96 -1.18 -5.37
N TRP A 330 9.60 -0.94 -6.63
CA TRP A 330 8.81 -1.88 -7.43
C TRP A 330 9.55 -3.20 -7.67
N THR A 331 10.84 -3.15 -7.94
CA THR A 331 11.70 -4.34 -8.04
C THR A 331 11.63 -5.18 -6.75
N ARG A 332 11.59 -4.57 -5.56
CA ARG A 332 11.40 -5.31 -4.30
C ARG A 332 10.04 -5.97 -4.18
N ASP A 333 8.99 -5.33 -4.69
CA ASP A 333 7.66 -5.93 -4.74
C ASP A 333 7.60 -7.10 -5.73
N ARG A 334 8.28 -7.00 -6.88
CA ARG A 334 8.46 -8.12 -7.82
C ARG A 334 9.14 -9.31 -7.14
N TRP A 335 10.24 -9.07 -6.41
CA TRP A 335 10.88 -10.12 -5.60
C TRP A 335 9.94 -10.75 -4.58
N SER A 336 9.14 -9.93 -3.88
CA SER A 336 8.16 -10.40 -2.92
C SER A 336 7.10 -11.29 -3.58
N PHE A 337 6.60 -10.87 -4.75
CA PHE A 337 5.64 -11.62 -5.55
C PHE A 337 6.22 -12.94 -6.05
N THR A 338 7.39 -12.92 -6.69
CA THR A 338 8.10 -14.10 -7.19
C THR A 338 8.35 -15.10 -6.08
N HIS A 339 8.87 -14.64 -4.93
CA HIS A 339 9.09 -15.52 -3.79
C HIS A 339 7.78 -16.17 -3.32
N HIS A 340 6.67 -15.41 -3.24
CA HIS A 340 5.40 -16.00 -2.84
C HIS A 340 4.84 -16.99 -3.88
N ARG A 341 4.94 -16.66 -5.17
CA ARG A 341 4.60 -17.56 -6.30
C ARG A 341 5.33 -18.89 -6.17
N ASP A 342 6.64 -18.86 -5.92
CA ASP A 342 7.47 -20.06 -5.83
C ASP A 342 7.05 -20.93 -4.66
N ARG A 343 6.78 -20.33 -3.49
CA ARG A 343 6.24 -21.03 -2.32
C ARG A 343 4.90 -21.69 -2.61
N VAL A 344 4.01 -21.01 -3.33
CA VAL A 344 2.70 -21.57 -3.73
C VAL A 344 2.89 -22.74 -4.69
N ARG A 345 3.75 -22.61 -5.71
CA ARG A 345 4.08 -23.67 -6.69
C ARG A 345 4.75 -24.89 -6.06
N ALA A 346 5.62 -24.67 -5.07
CA ALA A 346 6.27 -25.72 -4.29
C ALA A 346 5.29 -26.50 -3.38
N GLY A 347 4.02 -26.10 -3.32
CA GLY A 347 3.03 -26.74 -2.46
C GLY A 347 3.25 -26.48 -0.98
N GLU A 348 3.97 -25.40 -0.61
CA GLU A 348 4.18 -25.06 0.79
C GLU A 348 2.84 -24.82 1.51
N PRO A 349 2.78 -25.05 2.83
CA PRO A 349 1.57 -24.79 3.60
C PRO A 349 1.15 -23.31 3.54
N PRO A 350 -0.14 -23.02 3.81
CA PRO A 350 -0.63 -21.64 3.94
C PRO A 350 0.16 -20.86 5.01
N GLN A 351 0.19 -19.54 4.88
CA GLN A 351 0.81 -18.67 5.88
C GLN A 351 0.12 -18.89 7.25
N PRO A 352 0.88 -18.96 8.35
CA PRO A 352 0.34 -19.31 9.67
C PRO A 352 -0.72 -18.31 10.15
N ARG A 353 -1.55 -18.73 11.12
CA ARG A 353 -2.53 -17.84 11.77
C ARG A 353 -1.84 -16.77 12.59
N HIS A 354 -0.86 -17.20 13.38
CA HIS A 354 -0.02 -16.37 14.23
C HIS A 354 1.43 -16.51 13.78
N ASP A 355 2.13 -15.39 13.70
CA ASP A 355 3.57 -15.41 13.51
C ASP A 355 4.22 -15.83 14.82
N ASP A 356 5.26 -16.66 14.77
CA ASP A 356 6.14 -16.86 15.92
C ASP A 356 6.87 -15.55 16.27
N ALA A 357 7.43 -15.47 17.48
CA ALA A 357 8.04 -14.26 17.99
C ALA A 357 9.18 -13.72 17.11
N VAL A 358 10.02 -14.60 16.57
CA VAL A 358 11.16 -14.22 15.73
C VAL A 358 10.67 -13.73 14.37
N THR A 359 9.70 -14.40 13.75
CA THR A 359 9.05 -13.96 12.51
C THR A 359 8.37 -12.61 12.69
N ALA A 360 7.62 -12.42 13.78
CA ALA A 360 6.94 -11.16 14.08
C ALA A 360 7.94 -10.01 14.26
N ALA A 361 9.00 -10.23 15.03
CA ALA A 361 10.08 -9.26 15.25
C ALA A 361 10.83 -8.93 13.95
N ASN A 362 11.13 -9.93 13.12
CA ASN A 362 11.75 -9.71 11.80
C ASN A 362 10.86 -8.87 10.88
N LYS A 363 9.54 -9.15 10.84
CA LYS A 363 8.59 -8.35 10.06
C LYS A 363 8.50 -6.91 10.57
N LEU A 364 8.49 -6.69 11.88
CA LEU A 364 8.48 -5.35 12.46
C LEU A 364 9.76 -4.58 12.10
N ALA A 365 10.93 -5.18 12.37
CA ALA A 365 12.21 -4.58 12.03
C ALA A 365 12.35 -4.31 10.53
N ALA A 366 11.80 -5.17 9.67
CA ALA A 366 11.73 -4.91 8.23
C ALA A 366 10.85 -3.70 7.90
N ARG A 367 9.66 -3.59 8.50
CA ARG A 367 8.75 -2.44 8.27
C ARG A 367 9.36 -1.12 8.72
N GLU A 368 10.07 -1.09 9.85
CA GLU A 368 10.77 0.10 10.33
C GLU A 368 11.86 0.54 9.35
N ARG A 369 12.65 -0.40 8.82
CA ARG A 369 13.66 -0.10 7.81
C ARG A 369 13.05 0.39 6.50
N GLU A 370 11.99 -0.25 6.03
CA GLU A 370 11.30 0.21 4.82
C GLU A 370 10.60 1.56 5.02
N GLN A 371 10.11 1.88 6.24
CA GLN A 371 9.59 3.20 6.57
C GLN A 371 10.69 4.26 6.45
N ALA A 372 11.83 4.06 7.12
CA ALA A 372 12.94 4.99 7.08
C ALA A 372 13.50 5.16 5.66
N ARG A 373 13.61 4.06 4.89
CA ARG A 373 14.05 4.11 3.51
C ARG A 373 13.06 4.88 2.64
N LEU A 374 11.77 4.59 2.77
CA LEU A 374 10.74 5.28 2.00
C LEU A 374 10.81 6.78 2.27
N GLU A 375 10.84 7.18 3.54
CA GLU A 375 10.90 8.57 3.94
C GLU A 375 12.12 9.31 3.39
N ALA A 376 13.29 8.66 3.38
CA ALA A 376 14.50 9.22 2.81
C ALA A 376 14.38 9.35 1.28
N GLN A 377 13.92 8.30 0.59
CA GLN A 377 13.77 8.30 -0.86
C GLN A 377 12.71 9.31 -1.34
N GLU A 378 11.55 9.40 -0.67
CA GLU A 378 10.51 10.40 -1.00
C GLU A 378 11.07 11.83 -0.87
N ALA A 379 11.90 12.11 0.14
CA ALA A 379 12.56 13.40 0.29
C ALA A 379 13.60 13.66 -0.81
N LEU A 380 14.39 12.67 -1.19
CA LEU A 380 15.41 12.81 -2.24
C LEU A 380 14.80 12.96 -3.64
N ASP A 381 13.66 12.31 -3.88
CA ASP A 381 12.95 12.35 -5.15
C ASP A 381 12.16 13.65 -5.35
N ASP A 382 11.75 14.31 -4.27
CA ASP A 382 10.76 15.38 -4.32
C ASP A 382 11.16 16.65 -3.57
N PRO A 383 11.28 17.80 -4.26
CA PRO A 383 11.66 19.07 -3.63
C PRO A 383 10.66 19.57 -2.58
N LEU A 384 9.35 19.28 -2.68
CA LEU A 384 8.37 19.68 -1.67
C LEU A 384 8.50 18.85 -0.40
N VAL A 385 8.77 17.54 -0.55
CA VAL A 385 9.06 16.66 0.59
C VAL A 385 10.38 17.07 1.26
N MET A 386 11.43 17.37 0.48
CA MET A 386 12.69 17.90 1.01
C MET A 386 12.51 19.24 1.70
N ALA A 387 11.68 20.15 1.18
CA ALA A 387 11.39 21.42 1.84
C ALA A 387 10.77 21.23 3.23
N GLY A 388 9.89 20.23 3.38
CA GLY A 388 9.37 19.84 4.68
C GLY A 388 10.45 19.37 5.66
N ARG A 389 11.42 18.58 5.18
CA ARG A 389 12.58 18.12 5.98
C ARG A 389 13.50 19.29 6.36
N ARG A 390 13.70 20.25 5.46
CA ARG A 390 14.49 21.47 5.73
C ARG A 390 13.86 22.33 6.82
N LEU A 391 12.55 22.57 6.75
CA LEU A 391 11.81 23.31 7.77
C LEU A 391 11.76 22.62 9.13
N ALA A 392 11.88 21.29 9.15
CA ALA A 392 11.98 20.51 10.39
C ALA A 392 13.41 20.48 10.98
N GLY A 393 14.39 21.09 10.31
CA GLY A 393 15.80 21.05 10.71
C GLY A 393 16.49 19.72 10.41
N GLU A 394 15.87 18.83 9.63
CA GLU A 394 16.38 17.48 9.29
C GLU A 394 17.20 17.46 8.00
N ALA A 395 17.25 18.58 7.28
CA ALA A 395 18.05 18.81 6.09
C ALA A 395 18.35 20.31 5.96
N PHE A 396 19.32 20.66 5.11
CA PHE A 396 19.58 22.04 4.73
C PHE A 396 20.13 22.12 3.31
N ALA A 397 19.81 23.22 2.63
CA ALA A 397 20.34 23.54 1.32
C ALA A 397 21.05 24.89 1.35
N GLY A 398 22.14 25.02 0.59
CA GLY A 398 22.96 26.22 0.61
C GLY A 398 23.92 26.30 -0.55
N GLU A 399 24.67 27.39 -0.58
CA GLU A 399 25.73 27.64 -1.55
C GLU A 399 27.10 27.37 -0.92
N VAL A 400 27.97 26.69 -1.63
CA VAL A 400 29.35 26.43 -1.21
C VAL A 400 30.17 27.71 -1.37
N THR A 401 30.65 28.29 -0.27
CA THR A 401 31.40 29.55 -0.29
C THR A 401 32.92 29.36 -0.30
N ASP A 402 33.38 28.24 0.26
CA ASP A 402 34.80 27.91 0.32
C ASP A 402 35.02 26.39 0.35
N VAL A 403 36.17 25.95 -0.19
CA VAL A 403 36.59 24.54 -0.21
C VAL A 403 38.07 24.47 0.07
N VAL A 404 38.42 23.91 1.23
CA VAL A 404 39.81 23.77 1.69
C VAL A 404 40.19 22.29 1.71
N MET A 405 41.20 21.93 0.92
CA MET A 405 41.72 20.57 0.93
C MET A 405 42.42 20.25 2.25
N ALA A 406 41.97 19.18 2.91
CA ALA A 406 42.62 18.60 4.08
C ALA A 406 42.77 17.08 3.90
N TYR A 407 43.57 16.44 4.76
CA TYR A 407 43.90 15.02 4.69
C TYR A 407 43.78 14.37 6.07
N SER A 408 43.41 13.09 6.10
CA SER A 408 43.37 12.31 7.34
C SER A 408 44.77 12.03 7.87
N GLU A 409 44.90 11.97 9.19
CA GLU A 409 46.15 11.55 9.84
C GLU A 409 46.37 10.03 9.67
N GLY A 410 47.58 9.62 9.26
CA GLY A 410 47.93 8.20 9.11
C GLY A 410 49.05 7.93 8.10
N LYS A 411 49.51 6.67 8.03
CA LYS A 411 50.60 6.24 7.12
C LYS A 411 50.29 6.42 5.63
N ARG A 412 49.00 6.46 5.27
CA ARG A 412 48.50 6.76 3.92
C ARG A 412 47.38 7.79 4.06
N PRO A 413 47.69 9.10 4.04
CA PRO A 413 46.69 10.15 4.21
C PRO A 413 45.64 10.09 3.10
N ALA A 414 44.36 10.01 3.48
CA ALA A 414 43.24 10.06 2.56
C ALA A 414 42.67 11.49 2.52
N PRO A 415 42.15 11.96 1.37
CA PRO A 415 41.55 13.29 1.28
C PRO A 415 40.33 13.43 2.23
N ARG A 416 40.24 14.57 2.89
CA ARG A 416 39.19 14.99 3.85
C ARG A 416 38.91 16.50 3.67
N PRO A 417 38.50 16.95 2.48
CA PRO A 417 38.25 18.37 2.23
C PRO A 417 37.19 18.92 3.17
N LEU A 418 37.39 20.18 3.56
CA LEU A 418 36.44 21.00 4.29
C LEU A 418 35.68 21.85 3.29
N VAL A 419 34.36 21.78 3.33
CA VAL A 419 33.44 22.50 2.46
C VAL A 419 32.60 23.41 3.35
N THR A 420 32.68 24.71 3.12
CA THR A 420 31.87 25.70 3.84
C THR A 420 30.62 26.00 3.03
N VAL A 421 29.45 25.78 3.63
CA VAL A 421 28.14 25.98 3.00
C VAL A 421 27.42 27.11 3.73
N ARG A 422 27.03 28.15 2.99
CA ARG A 422 26.14 29.20 3.49
C ARG A 422 24.69 28.79 3.26
N THR A 423 23.89 28.73 4.30
CA THR A 423 22.47 28.36 4.26
C THR A 423 21.61 29.36 5.03
N ASP A 424 20.36 29.51 4.61
CA ASP A 424 19.33 30.26 5.32
C ASP A 424 18.41 29.31 6.13
N ASP A 425 18.65 27.99 6.05
CA ASP A 425 17.94 26.99 6.84
C ASP A 425 18.50 26.93 8.27
N LEU A 426 17.71 26.39 9.20
CA LEU A 426 18.08 26.19 10.60
C LEU A 426 18.18 24.69 10.91
N PRO A 427 19.23 23.98 10.44
CA PRO A 427 19.37 22.56 10.70
C PRO A 427 19.62 22.30 12.19
N HIS A 428 19.04 21.22 12.71
CA HIS A 428 19.32 20.72 14.07
C HIS A 428 20.66 19.97 14.10
N LEU A 429 21.74 20.72 13.84
CA LEU A 429 23.07 20.19 13.60
C LEU A 429 24.01 20.61 14.74
N ASP A 430 24.70 19.65 15.33
CA ASP A 430 25.80 19.89 16.27
C ASP A 430 27.15 19.51 15.65
N GLU A 431 28.26 19.98 16.23
CA GLU A 431 29.59 19.49 15.88
C GLU A 431 29.66 17.95 15.92
N ARG A 432 30.40 17.38 14.97
CA ARG A 432 30.59 15.92 14.76
C ARG A 432 29.33 15.17 14.30
N THR A 433 28.23 15.87 14.07
CA THR A 433 27.03 15.26 13.48
C THR A 433 27.32 14.85 12.04
N ARG A 434 26.89 13.64 11.67
CA ARG A 434 27.00 13.17 10.29
C ARG A 434 25.85 13.72 9.45
N VAL A 435 26.19 14.12 8.23
CA VAL A 435 25.25 14.56 7.22
C VAL A 435 25.53 13.84 5.91
N TYR A 436 24.54 13.78 5.04
CA TYR A 436 24.58 13.00 3.82
C TYR A 436 24.12 13.85 2.64
N ARG A 437 24.79 13.75 1.49
CA ARG A 437 24.29 14.32 0.23
C ARG A 437 24.20 13.24 -0.84
N SER A 438 23.30 13.43 -1.80
CA SER A 438 23.22 12.55 -2.96
C SER A 438 24.29 12.94 -3.97
N LEU A 439 25.18 12.01 -4.29
CA LEU A 439 26.21 12.12 -5.31
C LEU A 439 25.94 11.05 -6.37
N ASP A 440 25.45 11.47 -7.54
CA ASP A 440 25.03 10.58 -8.63
C ASP A 440 24.08 9.47 -8.16
N GLY A 441 23.11 9.84 -7.31
CA GLY A 441 22.13 8.91 -6.73
C GLY A 441 22.66 8.05 -5.58
N LYS A 442 23.90 8.26 -5.12
CA LYS A 442 24.50 7.51 -4.02
C LYS A 442 24.79 8.40 -2.81
N PRO A 443 24.60 7.91 -1.58
CA PRO A 443 24.89 8.70 -0.39
C PRO A 443 26.39 8.93 -0.26
N GLN A 444 26.79 10.20 -0.15
CA GLN A 444 28.11 10.64 0.30
C GLN A 444 28.00 11.22 1.70
N SER A 445 28.85 10.74 2.61
CA SER A 445 28.86 11.16 4.02
C SER A 445 29.80 12.34 4.24
N ALA A 446 29.37 13.27 5.08
CA ALA A 446 30.18 14.34 5.63
C ALA A 446 29.95 14.49 7.14
N GLU A 447 30.83 15.21 7.81
CA GLU A 447 30.76 15.48 9.25
C GLU A 447 30.78 16.98 9.50
N CYS A 448 29.88 17.48 10.34
CA CYS A 448 29.90 18.87 10.76
C CYS A 448 31.13 19.15 11.64
N VAL A 449 31.92 20.15 11.28
CA VAL A 449 33.12 20.56 12.03
C VAL A 449 32.85 21.84 12.83
N ALA A 450 32.09 22.77 12.26
CA ALA A 450 31.73 24.02 12.90
C ALA A 450 30.42 24.57 12.31
N LEU A 451 29.68 25.31 13.14
CA LEU A 451 28.57 26.17 12.74
C LEU A 451 28.87 27.58 13.20
N GLU A 452 28.81 28.53 12.26
CA GLU A 452 29.06 29.95 12.53
C GLU A 452 27.88 30.78 12.03
N GLU A 453 27.53 31.83 12.77
CA GLU A 453 26.57 32.82 12.27
C GLU A 453 27.25 33.68 11.20
N ASP A 454 26.65 33.74 10.02
CA ASP A 454 27.04 34.70 9.00
C ASP A 454 26.55 36.09 9.45
N GLY A 455 27.42 37.10 9.43
CA GLY A 455 27.08 38.47 9.85
C GLY A 455 25.93 39.12 9.04
N ALA A 456 25.48 38.47 7.97
CA ALA A 456 24.31 38.82 7.16
C ALA A 456 23.01 38.09 7.54
N GLY A 457 22.99 37.31 8.62
CA GLY A 457 21.80 36.60 9.13
C GLY A 457 21.58 35.18 8.58
N GLY A 458 22.59 34.60 7.91
CA GLY A 458 22.61 33.18 7.51
C GLY A 458 23.47 32.33 8.45
N THR A 459 23.58 31.03 8.16
CA THR A 459 24.46 30.10 8.89
C THR A 459 25.54 29.55 7.95
N LEU A 460 26.80 29.60 8.39
CA LEU A 460 27.93 28.96 7.73
C LEU A 460 28.17 27.59 8.37
N VAL A 461 28.01 26.53 7.59
CA VAL A 461 28.24 25.15 8.03
C VAL A 461 29.52 24.63 7.40
N VAL A 462 30.51 24.29 8.22
CA VAL A 462 31.78 23.72 7.76
C VAL A 462 31.69 22.19 7.83
N LEU A 463 31.75 21.54 6.67
CA LEU A 463 31.56 20.11 6.51
C LEU A 463 32.85 19.42 6.07
N ARG A 464 33.24 18.34 6.74
CA ARG A 464 34.33 17.46 6.30
C ARG A 464 33.78 16.29 5.50
N ILE A 465 34.13 16.18 4.21
CA ILE A 465 33.74 15.04 3.38
C ILE A 465 34.52 13.78 3.80
N LEU A 466 33.82 12.66 3.99
CA LEU A 466 34.39 11.43 4.56
C LEU A 466 34.65 10.33 3.53
N ASP A 467 33.79 10.20 2.52
CA ASP A 467 33.79 9.07 1.59
C ASP A 467 33.49 9.49 0.13
N ARG A 468 33.46 8.48 -0.76
CA ARG A 468 33.18 8.60 -2.20
C ARG A 468 34.04 9.58 -3.01
N MET A 469 35.27 9.83 -2.58
CA MET A 469 36.26 10.66 -3.30
C MET A 469 37.24 9.84 -4.17
N GLY A 470 36.93 8.57 -4.46
CA GLY A 470 37.86 7.66 -5.13
C GLY A 470 38.91 7.06 -4.19
N ARG A 471 39.89 6.34 -4.76
CA ARG A 471 40.97 5.65 -4.02
C ARG A 471 42.31 6.39 -4.07
N GLY A 472 42.38 7.49 -4.81
CA GLY A 472 43.58 8.31 -5.00
C GLY A 472 43.82 9.29 -3.87
N ARG A 473 44.98 9.97 -3.93
CA ARG A 473 45.31 11.10 -3.05
C ARG A 473 44.52 12.35 -3.43
N GLU A 474 44.27 12.54 -4.71
CA GLU A 474 43.38 13.57 -5.24
C GLU A 474 41.96 13.01 -5.33
N PRO A 475 40.94 13.78 -4.88
CA PRO A 475 39.55 13.40 -5.05
C PRO A 475 39.20 13.19 -6.52
N ALA A 476 38.36 12.19 -6.80
CA ALA A 476 37.80 12.00 -8.14
C ALA A 476 37.03 13.26 -8.58
N ALA A 477 37.11 13.61 -9.87
CA ALA A 477 36.38 14.75 -10.42
C ALA A 477 34.87 14.65 -10.11
N GLY A 478 34.27 15.77 -9.69
CA GLY A 478 32.85 15.85 -9.27
C GLY A 478 32.53 15.30 -7.88
N SER A 479 33.48 14.63 -7.19
CA SER A 479 33.22 14.02 -5.88
C SER A 479 33.20 15.02 -4.71
N VAL A 480 33.72 16.23 -4.91
CA VAL A 480 33.74 17.33 -3.93
C VAL A 480 33.04 18.52 -4.60
N PRO A 481 32.10 19.21 -3.93
CA PRO A 481 31.51 20.43 -4.48
C PRO A 481 32.56 21.50 -4.74
N GLU A 482 32.30 22.36 -5.71
CA GLU A 482 33.10 23.55 -6.01
C GLU A 482 32.47 24.81 -5.42
N LYS A 483 33.26 25.88 -5.31
CA LYS A 483 32.76 27.17 -4.86
C LYS A 483 31.69 27.70 -5.83
N GLY A 484 30.55 28.09 -5.28
CA GLY A 484 29.36 28.52 -6.03
C GLY A 484 28.34 27.40 -6.27
N ASP A 485 28.67 26.13 -6.00
CA ASP A 485 27.73 25.03 -6.14
C ASP A 485 26.59 25.14 -5.12
N ARG A 486 25.38 24.80 -5.56
CA ARG A 486 24.23 24.61 -4.65
C ARG A 486 24.15 23.16 -4.24
N VAL A 487 24.19 22.93 -2.94
CA VAL A 487 24.19 21.59 -2.35
C VAL A 487 23.04 21.44 -1.37
N CYS A 488 22.55 20.21 -1.21
CA CYS A 488 21.59 19.84 -0.20
C CYS A 488 22.15 18.67 0.62
N PHE A 489 22.18 18.84 1.94
CA PHE A 489 22.58 17.83 2.89
C PHE A 489 21.41 17.43 3.77
N THR A 490 21.34 16.15 4.13
CA THR A 490 20.34 15.57 5.02
C THR A 490 21.02 15.09 6.30
N LEU A 491 20.32 15.16 7.43
CA LEU A 491 20.79 14.60 8.71
C LEU A 491 20.41 13.12 8.85
N PHE A 492 19.55 12.61 7.96
CA PHE A 492 19.19 11.20 7.86
C PHE A 492 19.98 10.47 6.77
N GLU A 493 20.20 9.17 7.00
CA GLU A 493 20.82 8.25 6.04
C GLU A 493 19.87 7.97 4.86
N HIS A 494 20.42 7.89 3.65
CA HIS A 494 19.64 7.55 2.45
C HIS A 494 19.36 6.05 2.34
N GLU A 495 20.24 5.24 2.95
CA GLU A 495 20.12 3.79 3.01
C GLU A 495 20.24 3.33 4.48
N PRO A 496 19.14 3.32 5.24
CA PRO A 496 19.19 2.95 6.65
C PRO A 496 19.67 1.51 6.82
N ARG A 497 20.61 1.32 7.74
CA ARG A 497 21.20 0.01 8.02
C ARG A 497 20.24 -0.93 8.77
N GLY A 498 20.49 -2.22 8.60
CA GLY A 498 19.83 -3.28 9.37
C GLY A 498 20.12 -3.17 10.87
N GLY A 499 19.09 -3.46 11.69
CA GLY A 499 19.28 -3.70 13.12
C GLY A 499 20.13 -4.95 13.39
N ALA A 500 20.42 -5.21 14.66
CA ALA A 500 21.15 -6.40 15.07
C ALA A 500 20.43 -7.69 14.61
N ARG A 501 21.21 -8.76 14.35
CA ARG A 501 20.65 -10.07 14.02
C ARG A 501 19.84 -10.58 15.21
N LEU A 502 18.60 -10.99 14.94
CA LEU A 502 17.74 -11.65 15.94
C LEU A 502 18.26 -13.06 16.23
N PRO A 503 17.99 -13.62 17.44
CA PRO A 503 18.32 -15.01 17.75
C PRO A 503 17.61 -15.98 16.80
N GLU A 504 18.17 -17.19 16.68
CA GLU A 504 17.47 -18.30 16.00
C GLU A 504 16.21 -18.71 16.80
N PRO A 505 15.18 -19.30 16.17
CA PRO A 505 13.93 -19.65 16.83
C PRO A 505 14.10 -20.50 18.11
N GLU A 506 15.08 -21.41 18.12
CA GLU A 506 15.41 -22.28 19.26
C GLU A 506 15.99 -21.51 20.45
N GLN A 507 16.40 -20.26 20.24
CA GLN A 507 16.95 -19.36 21.24
C GLN A 507 15.96 -18.25 21.64
N THR A 508 14.68 -18.39 21.28
CA THR A 508 13.64 -17.43 21.65
C THR A 508 13.52 -17.34 23.17
N PRO A 509 13.66 -16.14 23.78
CA PRO A 509 13.56 -15.98 25.23
C PRO A 509 12.19 -16.41 25.78
N TRP A 510 12.16 -16.99 26.97
CA TRP A 510 10.91 -17.40 27.66
C TRP A 510 9.89 -16.26 27.81
N THR A 511 10.37 -15.01 27.90
CA THR A 511 9.52 -13.80 27.96
C THR A 511 8.74 -13.53 26.68
N HIS A 512 9.06 -14.22 25.58
CA HIS A 512 8.45 -14.07 24.26
C HIS A 512 7.88 -15.40 23.74
N GLY A 513 7.57 -16.34 24.65
CA GLY A 513 6.99 -17.65 24.32
C GLY A 513 7.96 -18.83 24.44
N GLY A 514 9.27 -18.57 24.58
CA GLY A 514 10.29 -19.61 24.66
C GLY A 514 10.58 -20.28 23.30
N PRO A 515 11.53 -21.23 23.26
CA PRO A 515 11.79 -22.04 22.07
C PRO A 515 10.54 -22.80 21.63
N PRO A 516 10.29 -22.97 20.32
CA PRO A 516 9.17 -23.79 19.85
C PRO A 516 9.31 -25.24 20.36
N GLU A 517 8.20 -25.84 20.82
CA GLU A 517 8.17 -27.25 21.25
C GLU A 517 8.44 -28.17 20.04
N GLU A 518 9.32 -29.18 20.20
CA GLU A 518 9.78 -30.07 19.11
C GLU A 518 8.65 -30.90 18.46
N GLU A 519 7.56 -31.10 19.18
CA GLU A 519 6.31 -31.63 18.65
C GLU A 519 5.33 -30.47 18.56
N SER A 520 5.16 -29.89 17.37
CA SER A 520 3.96 -29.10 17.09
C SER A 520 2.77 -30.05 17.16
N VAL A 521 2.24 -30.29 18.36
CA VAL A 521 0.90 -30.84 18.54
C VAL A 521 0.02 -29.95 17.67
N PRO A 522 -0.72 -30.49 16.68
CA PRO A 522 -1.57 -29.65 15.86
C PRO A 522 -2.48 -28.89 16.83
N GLU A 523 -2.27 -27.57 16.88
CA GLU A 523 -2.99 -26.69 17.78
C GLU A 523 -4.47 -27.01 17.59
N ALA A 524 -5.13 -27.40 18.68
CA ALA A 524 -6.55 -27.72 18.62
C ALA A 524 -7.22 -26.52 17.96
N PRO A 525 -8.05 -26.72 16.92
CA PRO A 525 -8.66 -25.60 16.23
C PRO A 525 -9.34 -24.71 17.26
N ASP A 526 -9.02 -23.41 17.24
CA ASP A 526 -9.69 -22.45 18.11
C ASP A 526 -11.21 -22.65 18.02
N PRO A 527 -11.93 -22.50 19.15
CA PRO A 527 -13.38 -22.47 19.10
C PRO A 527 -13.78 -21.39 18.09
N VAL A 528 -14.63 -21.79 17.14
CA VAL A 528 -15.14 -20.93 16.07
C VAL A 528 -15.62 -19.62 16.70
N THR A 529 -14.94 -18.51 16.36
CA THR A 529 -15.36 -17.19 16.82
C THR A 529 -16.45 -16.64 15.89
N GLU A 530 -17.25 -15.68 16.34
CA GLU A 530 -18.22 -15.00 15.47
C GLU A 530 -17.53 -14.36 14.24
N GLU A 531 -16.23 -14.05 14.32
CA GLU A 531 -15.42 -13.53 13.20
C GLU A 531 -15.01 -14.59 12.16
N ASP A 532 -15.07 -15.89 12.51
CA ASP A 532 -14.72 -17.00 11.62
C ASP A 532 -15.91 -17.52 10.80
N LEU A 533 -17.12 -17.06 11.13
CA LEU A 533 -18.39 -17.41 10.49
C LEU A 533 -18.71 -16.49 9.30
N LEU A 534 -17.71 -16.20 8.46
CA LEU A 534 -17.95 -15.92 7.04
C LEU A 534 -18.31 -17.18 6.26
#